data_AF-A0A163I7F6-F1
#
_entry.id   AF-A0A163I7F6-F1
#
_cell.length_a   1.000
_cell.length_b   1.000
_cell.length_c   1.000
_cell.angle_alpha   90.00
_cell.angle_beta   90.00
_cell.angle_gamma   90.00
#
_symmetry.space_group_name_H-M   'P 1'
#
loop_
_entity.id
_entity.type
_entity.pdbx_description
1 polymer ?
#
loop_
_entity_poly.entity_id
_entity_poly.type
_entity_poly.pdbx_seq_one_letter_code
_entity_poly.pdbx_strand_id
1 'polypeptide(L)'
;MASLRSLAAGLSALGLSLALAGCGSSPGAGPSAGVGYETVIAAVVLAESEAGGRAFELEIEGDTAQVHVAAAGRDVEVDVDLAGPTVTDRRDDGDLDGDDRATMDAAPTTLADAVRVAAATHDGDGSVDEVSLENGDDAAWKVAFTDASDVAVSVTDGTIVRSAG
;
A
#
# COMPACT_ATOMS: atom_id res chain seq x y z
N MET A 1 -10.31 -38.67 -61.12
CA MET A 1 -10.59 -40.13 -61.07
C MET A 1 -9.72 -40.69 -59.95
N ALA A 2 -10.16 -41.32 -58.87
CA ALA A 2 -11.38 -42.03 -58.49
C ALA A 2 -11.58 -41.85 -56.96
N SER A 3 -12.80 -41.58 -56.49
CA SER A 3 -13.72 -42.53 -55.82
C SER A 3 -13.36 -42.77 -54.34
N LEU A 4 -14.01 -42.10 -53.38
CA LEU A 4 -15.27 -42.43 -52.67
C LEU A 4 -15.23 -43.67 -51.75
N ARG A 5 -15.54 -43.36 -50.47
CA ARG A 5 -16.36 -44.12 -49.50
C ARG A 5 -15.78 -45.40 -48.89
N SER A 6 -15.72 -45.42 -47.56
CA SER A 6 -16.56 -46.33 -46.76
C SER A 6 -16.65 -45.92 -45.28
N LEU A 7 -17.89 -45.99 -44.78
CA LEU A 7 -18.30 -46.06 -43.38
C LEU A 7 -17.67 -47.27 -42.69
N ALA A 8 -17.39 -47.18 -41.39
CA ALA A 8 -17.76 -48.23 -40.43
C ALA A 8 -17.71 -47.70 -39.00
N ALA A 9 -18.85 -47.78 -38.31
CA ALA A 9 -18.98 -47.64 -36.88
C ALA A 9 -18.29 -48.80 -36.15
N GLY A 10 -17.74 -48.51 -34.97
CA GLY A 10 -17.22 -49.52 -34.04
C GLY A 10 -17.33 -49.01 -32.61
N LEU A 11 -18.47 -49.30 -31.97
CA LEU A 11 -18.58 -49.29 -30.51
C LEU A 11 -17.65 -50.37 -29.94
N SER A 12 -16.86 -50.05 -28.91
CA SER A 12 -16.99 -50.64 -27.57
C SER A 12 -15.74 -50.50 -26.70
N ALA A 13 -16.02 -50.19 -25.43
CA ALA A 13 -15.39 -50.72 -24.23
C ALA A 13 -14.08 -50.06 -23.69
N LEU A 14 -14.29 -49.41 -22.54
CA LEU A 14 -13.54 -49.56 -21.30
C LEU A 14 -12.07 -49.08 -21.31
N GLY A 15 -11.91 -47.78 -21.04
CA GLY A 15 -10.72 -47.24 -20.39
C GLY A 15 -11.14 -46.55 -19.09
N LEU A 16 -11.16 -47.30 -17.99
CA LEU A 16 -11.19 -46.72 -16.64
C LEU A 16 -9.81 -46.09 -16.41
N SER A 17 -9.75 -44.76 -16.33
CA SER A 17 -8.58 -44.05 -15.83
C SER A 17 -9.05 -43.01 -14.83
N LEU A 18 -9.06 -43.42 -13.56
CA LEU A 18 -9.07 -42.49 -12.44
C LEU A 18 -7.76 -41.69 -12.48
N ALA A 19 -7.85 -40.42 -12.86
CA ALA A 19 -6.91 -39.41 -12.42
C ALA A 19 -7.73 -38.32 -11.70
N LEU A 20 -7.64 -38.37 -10.37
CA LEU A 20 -8.02 -37.28 -9.48
C LEU A 20 -7.16 -36.05 -9.74
N ALA A 21 -7.68 -34.90 -9.28
CA ALA A 21 -7.03 -33.60 -9.12
C ALA A 21 -7.16 -32.64 -10.30
N GLY A 22 -8.26 -31.88 -10.24
CA GLY A 22 -8.47 -30.68 -11.03
C GLY A 22 -9.56 -29.81 -10.42
N CYS A 23 -9.64 -29.72 -9.08
CA CYS A 23 -10.30 -28.58 -8.46
C CYS A 23 -9.40 -27.38 -8.74
N GLY A 24 -9.70 -26.65 -9.82
CA GLY A 24 -9.34 -25.25 -9.93
C GLY A 24 -10.05 -24.52 -8.81
N SER A 25 -9.41 -24.46 -7.64
CA SER A 25 -9.69 -23.40 -6.70
C SER A 25 -9.18 -22.13 -7.38
N SER A 26 -10.09 -21.39 -8.03
CA SER A 26 -9.91 -19.94 -8.07
C SER A 26 -9.62 -19.53 -6.63
N PRO A 27 -8.50 -18.85 -6.34
CA PRO A 27 -8.48 -18.09 -5.11
C PRO A 27 -9.63 -17.10 -5.25
N GLY A 28 -10.73 -17.38 -4.55
CA GLY A 28 -11.70 -16.33 -4.27
C GLY A 28 -10.90 -15.20 -3.64
N ALA A 29 -11.14 -13.99 -4.11
CA ALA A 29 -10.73 -12.80 -3.38
C ALA A 29 -11.29 -12.97 -1.96
N GLY A 30 -10.41 -13.41 -1.05
CA GLY A 30 -10.66 -13.32 0.36
C GLY A 30 -10.77 -11.84 0.72
N PRO A 31 -11.23 -11.52 1.93
CA PRO A 31 -10.96 -10.18 2.46
C PRO A 31 -9.47 -9.90 2.24
N SER A 32 -9.11 -8.75 1.64
CA SER A 32 -7.71 -8.35 1.54
C SER A 32 -7.13 -8.55 2.93
N ALA A 33 -6.19 -9.49 3.06
CA ALA A 33 -5.39 -9.56 4.26
C ALA A 33 -4.81 -8.16 4.41
N GLY A 34 -5.12 -7.47 5.51
CA GLY A 34 -4.78 -6.06 5.69
C GLY A 34 -3.33 -5.82 5.28
N VAL A 35 -3.09 -4.72 4.57
CA VAL A 35 -1.75 -4.41 4.06
C VAL A 35 -0.81 -4.31 5.26
N GLY A 36 0.18 -5.20 5.33
CA GLY A 36 1.16 -5.17 6.40
C GLY A 36 1.92 -3.84 6.38
N TYR A 37 2.22 -3.28 7.56
CA TYR A 37 2.94 -1.99 7.66
C TYR A 37 4.31 -2.02 6.95
N GLU A 38 4.93 -3.20 6.82
CA GLU A 38 6.16 -3.40 6.05
C GLU A 38 5.97 -3.08 4.56
N THR A 39 4.82 -3.45 3.99
CA THR A 39 4.45 -3.12 2.60
C THR A 39 4.22 -1.62 2.44
N VAL A 40 3.56 -0.98 3.42
CA VAL A 40 3.34 0.48 3.43
C VAL A 40 4.69 1.21 3.47
N ILE A 41 5.60 0.80 4.35
CA ILE A 41 6.96 1.37 4.42
C ILE A 41 7.71 1.18 3.10
N ALA A 42 7.58 0.02 2.45
CA ALA A 42 8.22 -0.22 1.16
C ALA A 42 7.66 0.70 0.05
N ALA A 43 6.35 0.96 0.05
CA ALA A 43 5.71 1.88 -0.88
C ALA A 43 6.22 3.33 -0.67
N VAL A 44 6.31 3.78 0.59
CA VAL A 44 6.86 5.10 0.94
C VAL A 44 8.29 5.26 0.43
N VAL A 45 9.17 4.29 0.71
CA VAL A 45 10.58 4.36 0.28
C VAL A 45 10.69 4.36 -1.25
N LEU A 46 9.84 3.60 -1.94
CA LEU A 46 9.79 3.60 -3.40
C LEU A 46 9.37 4.98 -3.93
N ALA A 47 8.29 5.55 -3.40
CA ALA A 47 7.81 6.87 -3.80
C ALA A 47 8.84 7.96 -3.56
N GLU A 48 9.49 7.97 -2.39
CA GLU A 48 10.58 8.91 -2.05
C GLU A 48 11.74 8.82 -3.06
N SER A 49 12.13 7.60 -3.42
CA SER A 49 13.19 7.36 -4.41
C SER A 49 12.80 7.85 -5.81
N GLU A 50 11.55 7.66 -6.22
CA GLU A 50 11.06 8.02 -7.55
C GLU A 50 10.84 9.53 -7.71
N ALA A 51 10.30 10.18 -6.67
CA ALA A 51 10.08 11.62 -6.65
C ALA A 51 11.37 12.41 -6.33
N GLY A 52 12.31 11.82 -5.58
CA GLY A 52 13.55 12.46 -5.17
C GLY A 52 13.37 13.40 -3.98
N GLY A 53 12.55 13.01 -3.00
CA GLY A 53 12.16 13.85 -1.87
C GLY A 53 11.84 13.03 -0.62
N ARG A 54 11.08 13.61 0.31
CA ARG A 54 10.60 12.94 1.53
C ARG A 54 9.08 12.91 1.57
N ALA A 55 8.49 11.77 1.93
CA ALA A 55 7.06 11.62 2.04
C ALA A 55 6.53 12.42 3.23
N PHE A 56 5.38 13.07 3.04
CA PHE A 56 4.68 13.82 4.08
C PHE A 56 3.20 13.41 4.23
N GLU A 57 2.66 12.68 3.26
CA GLU A 57 1.32 12.10 3.37
C GLU A 57 1.28 10.75 2.63
N LEU A 58 0.42 9.87 3.11
CA LEU A 58 0.09 8.60 2.49
C LEU A 58 -1.37 8.26 2.73
N GLU A 59 -2.08 7.83 1.69
CA GLU A 59 -3.44 7.28 1.77
C GLU A 59 -3.50 5.92 1.06
N ILE A 60 -4.17 4.94 1.67
CA ILE A 60 -4.40 3.62 1.07
C ILE A 60 -5.78 3.60 0.40
N GLU A 61 -5.79 3.61 -0.93
CA GLU A 61 -6.99 3.45 -1.74
C GLU A 61 -7.06 2.06 -2.36
N GLY A 62 -7.71 1.13 -1.64
CA GLY A 62 -7.85 -0.25 -2.07
C GLY A 62 -6.51 -0.98 -2.09
N ASP A 63 -5.98 -1.26 -3.28
CA ASP A 63 -4.68 -1.93 -3.48
C ASP A 63 -3.56 -0.93 -3.88
N THR A 64 -3.84 0.38 -3.81
CA THR A 64 -2.88 1.44 -4.16
C THR A 64 -2.54 2.27 -2.91
N ALA A 65 -1.26 2.60 -2.73
CA ALA A 65 -0.85 3.70 -1.84
C ALA A 65 -0.60 4.96 -2.68
N GLN A 66 -1.32 6.04 -2.38
CA GLN A 66 -1.03 7.37 -2.88
C GLN A 66 -0.06 8.02 -1.90
N VAL A 67 1.15 8.33 -2.34
CA VAL A 67 2.19 8.89 -1.48
C VAL A 67 2.57 10.28 -1.96
N HIS A 68 2.32 11.30 -1.13
CA HIS A 68 2.74 12.66 -1.43
C HIS A 68 4.15 12.91 -0.93
N VAL A 69 5.02 13.36 -1.84
CA VAL A 69 6.44 13.56 -1.59
C VAL A 69 6.83 15.01 -1.78
N ALA A 70 7.38 15.61 -0.73
CA ALA A 70 8.00 16.93 -0.76
C ALA A 70 9.31 16.87 -1.54
N ALA A 71 9.29 17.33 -2.80
CA ALA A 71 10.43 17.28 -3.70
C ALA A 71 10.70 18.65 -4.32
N ALA A 72 11.86 19.24 -4.02
CA ALA A 72 12.27 20.56 -4.53
C ALA A 72 11.22 21.68 -4.32
N GLY A 73 10.47 21.63 -3.21
CA GLY A 73 9.41 22.59 -2.88
C GLY A 73 8.07 22.36 -3.58
N ARG A 74 7.94 21.25 -4.30
CA ARG A 74 6.71 20.76 -4.95
C ARG A 74 6.09 19.63 -4.13
N ASP A 75 4.79 19.47 -4.28
CA ASP A 75 4.08 18.26 -3.92
C ASP A 75 4.06 17.32 -5.15
N VAL A 76 4.64 16.13 -4.98
CA VAL A 76 4.70 15.09 -6.01
C VAL A 76 3.99 13.86 -5.47
N GLU A 77 2.82 13.58 -6.02
CA GLU A 77 2.06 12.38 -5.71
C GLU A 77 2.59 11.20 -6.53
N VAL A 78 2.76 10.06 -5.87
CA VAL A 78 3.22 8.81 -6.47
C VAL A 78 2.27 7.70 -6.08
N ASP A 79 1.61 7.11 -7.07
CA ASP A 79 0.72 5.96 -6.90
C ASP A 79 1.56 4.68 -6.94
N VAL A 80 1.46 3.86 -5.89
CA VAL A 80 2.20 2.60 -5.75
C VAL A 80 1.23 1.43 -5.62
N ASP A 81 1.34 0.43 -6.51
CA ASP A 81 0.61 -0.84 -6.39
C ASP A 81 1.17 -1.67 -5.22
N LEU A 82 0.30 -2.02 -4.27
CA LEU A 82 0.66 -2.76 -3.06
C LEU A 82 0.71 -4.28 -3.28
N ALA A 83 0.15 -4.80 -4.38
CA ALA A 83 0.27 -6.22 -4.77
C ALA A 83 1.69 -6.59 -5.18
N GLY A 84 2.46 -5.60 -5.64
CA GLY A 84 3.90 -5.67 -5.84
C GLY A 84 4.42 -4.25 -6.00
N PRO A 85 5.19 -3.70 -5.03
CA PRO A 85 5.50 -2.27 -4.90
C PRO A 85 6.14 -1.75 -6.17
N THR A 86 5.29 -1.24 -7.06
CA THR A 86 5.63 -0.71 -8.37
C THR A 86 4.87 0.58 -8.54
N VAL A 87 5.55 1.59 -9.06
CA VAL A 87 4.90 2.87 -9.34
C VAL A 87 4.00 2.70 -10.55
N THR A 88 2.74 3.07 -10.39
CA THR A 88 1.71 3.00 -11.43
C THR A 88 1.42 4.36 -12.04
N ASP A 89 1.54 5.44 -11.27
CA ASP A 89 1.47 6.81 -11.76
C ASP A 89 2.34 7.77 -10.94
N ARG A 90 2.64 8.93 -11.52
CA ARG A 90 3.36 10.03 -10.88
C ARG A 90 2.83 11.37 -11.38
N ARG A 91 2.45 12.24 -10.45
CA ARG A 91 1.85 13.54 -10.74
C ARG A 91 2.56 14.65 -9.95
N ASP A 92 2.57 15.86 -10.52
CA ASP A 92 3.01 17.07 -9.82
C ASP A 92 1.73 17.82 -9.47
N ASP A 93 1.39 17.81 -8.18
CA ASP A 93 0.14 18.36 -7.66
C ASP A 93 0.26 19.84 -7.27
N GLY A 94 1.43 20.42 -7.50
CA GLY A 94 1.66 21.84 -7.38
C GLY A 94 2.73 22.19 -6.37
N ASP A 95 2.57 23.35 -5.76
CA ASP A 95 3.51 23.86 -4.77
C ASP A 95 3.21 23.24 -3.40
N LEU A 96 4.25 22.75 -2.72
CA LEU A 96 4.12 22.30 -1.34
C LEU A 96 3.69 23.47 -0.45
N ASP A 97 2.76 23.21 0.47
CA ASP A 97 2.28 24.25 1.39
C ASP A 97 3.43 24.84 2.23
N GLY A 98 3.25 26.10 2.66
CA GLY A 98 4.23 26.82 3.47
C GLY A 98 4.48 26.13 4.82
N ASP A 99 3.42 25.70 5.48
CA ASP A 99 3.48 25.09 6.80
C ASP A 99 4.03 23.67 6.71
N ASP A 100 3.59 22.88 5.72
CA ASP A 100 4.13 21.53 5.47
C ASP A 100 5.63 21.57 5.19
N ARG A 101 6.08 22.51 4.34
CA ARG A 101 7.51 22.71 4.07
C ARG A 101 8.27 23.04 5.34
N ALA A 102 7.77 23.97 6.15
CA ALA A 102 8.43 24.38 7.38
C ALA A 102 8.52 23.23 8.40
N THR A 103 7.45 22.46 8.55
CA THR A 103 7.40 21.29 9.44
C THR A 103 8.33 20.19 8.93
N MET A 104 8.33 19.89 7.62
CA MET A 104 9.21 18.89 7.02
C MET A 104 10.69 19.23 7.17
N ASP A 105 11.06 20.51 7.03
CA ASP A 105 12.42 20.99 7.26
C ASP A 105 12.86 20.82 8.73
N ALA A 106 11.91 20.87 9.66
CA ALA A 106 12.14 20.69 11.09
C ALA A 106 11.97 19.24 11.59
N ALA A 107 11.50 18.31 10.74
CA ALA A 107 11.11 16.95 11.11
C ALA A 107 12.24 15.92 10.89
N PRO A 108 13.05 15.57 11.91
CA PRO A 108 14.00 14.47 11.81
C PRO A 108 13.35 13.08 11.73
N THR A 109 12.18 12.88 12.36
CA THR A 109 11.44 11.62 12.26
C THR A 109 10.76 11.56 10.90
N THR A 110 10.98 10.47 10.16
CA THR A 110 10.34 10.25 8.85
C THR A 110 8.95 9.65 8.99
N LEU A 111 8.12 9.79 7.94
CA LEU A 111 6.81 9.13 7.86
C LEU A 111 6.95 7.59 8.01
N ALA A 112 7.95 6.99 7.36
CA ALA A 112 8.23 5.55 7.48
C ALA A 112 8.63 5.12 8.91
N ASP A 113 9.36 5.97 9.64
CA ASP A 113 9.68 5.71 11.05
C ASP A 113 8.45 5.84 11.95
N ALA A 114 7.60 6.84 11.69
CA ALA A 114 6.33 6.99 12.40
C ALA A 114 5.41 5.78 12.22
N VAL A 115 5.27 5.26 10.99
CA VAL A 115 4.53 4.02 10.72
C VAL A 115 5.08 2.86 11.54
N ARG A 116 6.41 2.70 11.60
CA ARG A 116 7.04 1.64 12.39
C ARG A 116 6.76 1.78 13.88
N VAL A 117 6.80 3.00 14.43
CA VAL A 117 6.51 3.28 15.85
C VAL A 117 5.04 3.03 16.16
N ALA A 118 4.14 3.54 15.32
CA ALA A 118 2.71 3.38 15.48
C ALA A 118 2.30 1.90 15.41
N ALA A 119 2.76 1.17 14.39
CA ALA A 119 2.47 -0.25 14.23
C ALA A 119 3.03 -1.12 15.38
N ALA A 120 4.14 -0.72 16.01
CA ALA A 120 4.68 -1.43 17.17
C ALA A 120 3.85 -1.26 18.45
N THR A 121 2.98 -0.25 18.50
CA THR A 121 2.14 0.06 19.68
C THR A 121 0.66 -0.20 19.41
N HIS A 122 0.27 -0.32 18.14
CA HIS A 122 -1.09 -0.64 17.76
C HIS A 122 -1.41 -2.10 18.13
N ASP A 123 -2.27 -2.26 19.13
CA ASP A 123 -2.74 -3.57 19.62
C ASP A 123 -4.01 -4.06 18.90
N GLY A 124 -4.50 -3.31 17.91
CA GLY A 124 -5.69 -3.63 17.13
C GLY A 124 -5.42 -4.59 15.96
N ASP A 125 -6.50 -4.98 15.27
CA ASP A 125 -6.44 -5.86 14.10
C ASP A 125 -6.39 -5.04 12.78
N GLY A 126 -6.40 -3.70 12.86
CA GLY A 126 -6.41 -2.80 11.71
C GLY A 126 -5.06 -2.72 11.00
N SER A 127 -5.09 -2.53 9.67
CA SER A 127 -3.90 -2.11 8.91
C SER A 127 -3.82 -0.58 8.88
N VAL A 128 -2.68 -0.04 8.47
CA VAL A 128 -2.56 1.41 8.18
C VAL A 128 -3.54 1.78 7.07
N ASP A 129 -4.24 2.89 7.26
CA ASP A 129 -5.25 3.44 6.35
C ASP A 129 -4.74 4.76 5.74
N GLU A 130 -4.27 5.67 6.61
CA GLU A 130 -3.76 6.99 6.24
C GLU A 130 -2.59 7.37 7.17
N VAL A 131 -1.62 8.10 6.64
CA VAL A 131 -0.61 8.79 7.43
C VAL A 131 -0.52 10.23 6.95
N SER A 132 -0.81 11.19 7.82
CA SER A 132 -0.78 12.61 7.49
C SER A 132 0.08 13.43 8.46
N LEU A 133 0.65 14.51 7.94
CA LEU A 133 1.43 15.48 8.72
C LEU A 133 0.48 16.46 9.44
N GLU A 134 0.49 16.44 10.77
CA GLU A 134 -0.13 17.47 11.60
C GLU A 134 0.88 18.61 11.85
N ASN A 135 0.53 19.83 11.44
CA ASN A 135 1.34 21.03 11.65
C ASN A 135 1.05 21.70 13.01
N GLY A 136 1.98 22.54 13.49
CA GLY A 136 1.82 23.37 14.69
C GLY A 136 2.91 23.12 15.74
N ASP A 137 2.69 23.63 16.96
CA ASP A 137 3.66 23.51 18.07
C ASP A 137 3.90 22.05 18.50
N ASP A 138 2.87 21.20 18.37
CA ASP A 138 2.89 19.77 18.66
C ASP A 138 2.87 18.94 17.36
N ALA A 139 3.64 19.37 16.36
CA ALA A 139 3.66 18.72 15.05
C ALA A 139 3.93 17.20 15.16
N ALA A 140 3.10 16.42 14.48
CA ALA A 140 3.10 14.97 14.60
C ALA A 140 2.74 14.28 13.27
N TRP A 141 3.19 13.04 13.12
CA TRP A 141 2.68 12.11 12.14
C TRP A 141 1.45 11.41 12.71
N LYS A 142 0.27 11.67 12.18
CA LYS A 142 -0.96 10.97 12.55
C LYS A 142 -1.08 9.71 11.69
N VAL A 143 -0.93 8.54 12.29
CA VAL A 143 -1.10 7.23 11.65
C VAL A 143 -2.49 6.71 12.01
N ALA A 144 -3.40 6.68 11.04
CA ALA A 144 -4.74 6.12 11.18
C ALA A 144 -4.77 4.66 10.72
N PHE A 145 -5.59 3.86 11.40
CA PHE A 145 -5.78 2.44 11.11
C PHE A 145 -7.22 2.15 10.68
N THR A 146 -7.40 1.07 9.92
CA THR A 146 -8.71 0.68 9.39
C THR A 146 -9.75 0.29 10.44
N ASP A 147 -9.33 0.08 11.70
CA ASP A 147 -10.20 -0.15 12.84
C ASP A 147 -10.65 1.15 13.55
N ALA A 148 -10.43 2.30 12.90
CA ALA A 148 -10.75 3.64 13.36
C ALA A 148 -9.95 4.12 14.59
N SER A 149 -8.85 3.43 14.91
CA SER A 149 -7.85 3.93 15.86
C SER A 149 -6.80 4.81 15.17
N ASP A 150 -6.14 5.66 15.96
CA ASP A 150 -5.02 6.48 15.47
C ASP A 150 -3.90 6.61 16.51
N VAL A 151 -2.67 6.77 16.02
CA VAL A 151 -1.48 7.04 16.82
C VAL A 151 -0.76 8.24 16.24
N ALA A 152 -0.56 9.29 17.04
CA ALA A 152 0.24 10.45 16.67
C ALA A 152 1.67 10.30 17.20
N VAL A 153 2.64 10.40 16.29
CA VAL A 153 4.08 10.26 16.57
C VAL A 153 4.77 11.60 16.32
N SER A 154 5.45 12.15 17.32
CA SER A 154 6.19 13.41 17.24
C SER A 154 7.17 13.41 16.06
N VAL A 155 7.09 14.47 15.22
CA VAL A 155 8.03 14.65 14.10
C VAL A 155 9.45 14.94 14.58
N THR A 156 9.63 15.37 15.83
CA THR A 156 10.90 15.83 16.40
C THR A 156 11.74 14.69 16.98
N ASP A 157 11.10 13.72 17.63
CA ASP A 157 11.82 12.68 18.38
C ASP A 157 11.21 11.29 18.26
N GLY A 158 10.10 11.14 17.52
CA GLY A 158 9.47 9.85 17.28
C GLY A 158 8.75 9.30 18.50
N THR A 159 8.53 10.11 19.54
CA THR A 159 7.73 9.71 20.70
C THR A 159 6.24 9.72 20.38
N ILE A 160 5.47 8.83 21.01
CA ILE A 160 4.01 8.83 20.88
C ILE A 160 3.46 9.98 21.73
N VAL A 161 2.76 10.91 21.08
CA VAL A 161 2.17 12.08 21.73
C VAL A 161 0.67 11.95 21.92
N ARG A 162 0.01 11.11 21.10
CA ARG A 162 -1.41 10.78 21.21
C ARG A 162 -1.65 9.35 20.74
N SER A 163 -2.60 8.66 21.37
CA SER A 163 -3.13 7.39 20.90
C SER A 163 -4.62 7.32 21.25
N ALA A 164 -5.48 7.06 20.27
CA ALA A 164 -6.91 6.84 20.45
C ALA A 164 -7.30 5.48 19.89
N GLY A 165 -8.18 4.76 20.59
CA GLY A 165 -8.72 3.47 20.19
C GLY A 165 -10.12 3.25 20.74
#